data_AF-A0A853CIN0-F1
#
_entry.id   AF-A0A853CIN0-F1
#
_cell.length_a   1.000
_cell.length_b   1.000
_cell.length_c   1.000
_cell.angle_alpha   90.00
_cell.angle_beta   90.00
_cell.angle_gamma   90.00
#
_symmetry.space_group_name_H-M   'P 1'
#
loop_
_entity.id
_entity.type
_entity.pdbx_description
1 polymer ?
#
loop_
_entity_poly.entity_id
_entity_poly.type
_entity_poly.pdbx_seq_one_letter_code
_entity_poly.pdbx_strand_id
1 'polypeptide(L)'
;MKRLLLALLCLTAVVTGVAVVSGHAADADWSSAASRKPAKPGKPTPTTTSPSPTATATPTPPAPSTTTSAPAPTTTTTSAPTSTSSGSTGGSANSAPPRADGYFATAAAGSWSTLPSGTTCAQRVTRSTWEPRPENAAQNHATPDPQAVHASLAARPRGDSYAPQWDSWLLPRVDGQFTGTTDEIIQWAACKWGISDNLLRAQAVTESTWYQGLHFADGQCYWNRGCGDAFPRSTAASGTYCAGLAGFGHDYQRDTNSTTGAYPYAPAAGLCPQTFSIIGIKSWDDPAWQAPGAPYAGNQNGTFPFNRDSTAFALDYEASYLRGCLEGWVSWLGGPGDVNGCVGSWFSGDWHSADADRYIAEVQGHLTAHTWLTADFANGAGNQYQCDRVKGCPR
;
A
#
# COMPACT_ATOMS: atom_id res chain seq x y z
N MET A 1 29.49 -35.62 55.02
CA MET A 1 28.96 -36.78 55.76
C MET A 1 27.50 -36.99 55.36
N LYS A 2 27.17 -38.21 54.90
CA LYS A 2 25.84 -38.87 54.75
C LYS A 2 24.70 -38.05 54.09
N ARG A 3 24.40 -38.24 52.79
CA ARG A 3 23.50 -39.26 52.18
C ARG A 3 22.15 -39.43 52.91
N LEU A 4 21.06 -39.05 52.24
CA LEU A 4 19.80 -39.79 52.28
C LEU A 4 19.14 -39.75 50.89
N LEU A 5 18.85 -40.94 50.38
CA LEU A 5 18.10 -41.24 49.16
C LEU A 5 16.61 -41.32 49.52
N LEU A 6 15.70 -40.84 48.67
CA LEU A 6 14.40 -41.48 48.47
C LEU A 6 13.86 -41.14 47.07
N ALA A 7 13.61 -42.17 46.29
CA ALA A 7 12.99 -42.12 44.97
C ALA A 7 11.45 -42.11 45.11
N LEU A 8 10.76 -41.41 44.20
CA LEU A 8 9.36 -41.69 43.92
C LEU A 8 9.07 -41.44 42.43
N LEU A 9 8.51 -42.47 41.78
CA LEU A 9 7.99 -42.46 40.41
C LEU A 9 6.91 -41.39 40.24
N CYS A 10 6.84 -40.76 39.07
CA CYS A 10 5.57 -40.25 38.56
C CYS A 10 5.53 -40.21 37.02
N LEU A 11 4.34 -40.51 36.51
CA LEU A 11 3.94 -40.78 35.13
C LEU A 11 4.50 -39.83 34.06
N THR A 12 4.95 -40.40 32.94
CA THR A 12 5.02 -39.72 31.65
C THR A 12 3.61 -39.52 31.10
N ALA A 13 3.07 -38.30 31.23
CA ALA A 13 1.96 -37.83 30.42
C ALA A 13 2.51 -37.27 29.11
N VAL A 14 2.20 -37.92 27.99
CA VAL A 14 2.41 -37.36 26.65
C VAL A 14 1.37 -36.26 26.46
N VAL A 15 1.76 -35.02 26.71
CA VAL A 15 0.99 -33.85 26.24
C VAL A 15 1.43 -33.59 24.81
N THR A 16 0.58 -33.96 23.86
CA THR A 16 0.63 -33.42 22.50
C THR A 16 0.37 -31.92 22.61
N GLY A 17 1.45 -31.14 22.68
CA GLY A 17 1.39 -29.69 22.59
C GLY A 17 0.97 -29.28 21.19
N VAL A 18 -0.29 -28.88 21.04
CA VAL A 18 -0.68 -27.99 19.94
C VAL A 18 0.00 -26.66 20.23
N ALA A 19 1.07 -26.35 19.49
CA ALA A 19 1.66 -25.04 19.52
C ALA A 19 0.65 -24.05 18.93
N VAL A 20 -0.10 -23.38 19.80
CA VAL A 20 -0.78 -22.14 19.45
C VAL A 20 0.33 -21.12 19.22
N VAL A 21 0.66 -20.88 17.95
CA VAL A 21 1.49 -19.74 17.56
C VAL A 21 0.63 -18.51 17.82
N SER A 22 0.75 -17.93 19.01
CA SER A 22 0.23 -16.60 19.30
C SER A 22 0.99 -15.61 18.44
N GLY A 23 0.43 -15.27 17.27
CA GLY A 23 0.92 -14.20 16.41
C GLY A 23 0.84 -12.86 17.14
N HIS A 24 1.86 -12.55 17.93
CA HIS A 24 2.18 -11.17 18.28
C HIS A 24 2.73 -10.57 16.98
N ALA A 25 1.91 -9.78 16.30
CA ALA A 25 2.42 -8.81 15.34
C ALA A 25 3.49 -8.03 16.10
N ALA A 26 4.75 -8.17 15.67
CA ALA A 26 5.87 -7.55 16.34
C ALA A 26 5.63 -6.05 16.36
N ASP A 27 5.62 -5.47 17.57
CA ASP A 27 5.76 -4.04 17.79
C ASP A 27 7.13 -3.62 17.25
N ALA A 28 7.21 -3.38 15.94
CA ALA A 28 8.38 -2.80 15.32
C ALA A 28 8.45 -1.33 15.76
N ASP A 29 9.52 -0.97 16.47
CA ASP A 29 9.85 0.38 16.88
C ASP A 29 10.01 1.30 15.64
N TRP A 30 8.87 1.86 15.22
CA TRP A 30 8.64 2.61 13.98
C TRP A 30 9.31 4.00 13.96
N SER A 31 9.99 4.38 15.05
CA SER A 31 10.50 5.74 15.28
C SER A 31 11.82 6.06 14.54
N SER A 32 12.53 5.05 14.04
CA SER A 32 13.92 5.20 13.57
C SER A 32 14.10 5.44 12.07
N ALA A 33 13.11 5.10 11.25
CA ALA A 33 13.18 5.22 9.78
C ALA A 33 12.75 6.63 9.32
N ALA A 34 11.70 7.20 9.93
CA ALA A 34 11.14 8.50 9.54
C ALA A 34 12.01 9.72 9.89
N SER A 35 13.11 9.55 10.64
CA SER A 35 13.95 10.66 11.14
C SER A 35 15.26 10.86 10.37
N ARG A 36 15.53 10.10 9.30
CA ARG A 36 16.77 10.24 8.51
C ARG A 36 16.50 10.89 7.16
N LYS A 37 17.21 11.99 6.91
CA LYS A 37 17.31 12.70 5.62
C LYS A 37 17.41 11.71 4.45
N PRO A 38 16.76 11.97 3.31
CA PRO A 38 17.41 11.73 2.03
C PRO A 38 18.63 12.64 1.97
N ALA A 39 19.82 12.08 2.12
CA ALA A 39 21.03 12.83 1.83
C ALA A 39 21.00 13.13 0.33
N LYS A 40 20.90 14.41 -0.05
CA LYS A 40 21.15 14.85 -1.42
C LYS A 40 22.53 14.31 -1.83
N PRO A 41 22.66 13.45 -2.85
CA PRO A 41 23.97 12.97 -3.27
C PRO A 41 24.81 14.17 -3.69
N GLY A 42 26.00 14.31 -3.10
CA GLY A 42 26.97 15.29 -3.54
C GLY A 42 27.28 15.05 -5.02
N LYS A 43 27.25 16.13 -5.82
CA LYS A 43 27.65 16.11 -7.23
C LYS A 43 29.05 15.47 -7.35
N PRO A 44 29.24 14.37 -8.12
CA PRO A 44 30.57 13.83 -8.33
C PRO A 44 31.45 14.88 -9.00
N THR A 45 32.59 15.18 -8.38
CA THR A 45 33.64 16.00 -9.00
C THR A 45 34.31 15.17 -10.10
N PRO A 46 34.55 15.70 -11.30
CA PRO A 46 35.09 14.92 -12.40
C PRO A 46 36.54 14.54 -12.07
N THR A 47 36.77 13.24 -11.82
CA THR A 47 38.12 12.71 -11.70
C THR A 47 38.57 12.23 -13.07
N THR A 48 39.80 12.60 -13.37
CA THR A 48 40.55 12.49 -14.61
C THR A 48 40.63 11.06 -15.17
N THR A 49 40.66 11.01 -16.49
CA THR A 49 40.80 9.89 -17.43
C THR A 49 41.91 8.87 -17.11
N SER A 50 41.60 7.57 -17.28
CA SER A 50 42.56 6.56 -17.77
C SER A 50 41.87 5.32 -18.35
N PRO A 51 42.52 4.58 -19.28
CA PRO A 51 41.85 3.94 -20.40
C PRO A 51 41.38 2.50 -20.18
N SER A 52 40.36 2.16 -20.97
CA SER A 52 39.69 0.88 -21.19
C SER A 52 40.63 -0.29 -21.54
N PRO A 53 40.39 -1.52 -21.04
CA PRO A 53 40.89 -2.73 -21.67
C PRO A 53 39.85 -3.34 -22.63
N THR A 54 40.20 -3.31 -23.91
CA THR A 54 39.93 -4.28 -24.99
C THR A 54 38.84 -5.33 -24.75
N ALA A 55 37.69 -5.14 -25.41
CA ALA A 55 36.69 -6.20 -25.58
C ALA A 55 37.09 -7.14 -26.74
N THR A 56 37.28 -8.41 -26.40
CA THR A 56 37.45 -9.52 -27.34
C THR A 56 36.13 -9.82 -28.05
N ALA A 57 36.17 -9.88 -29.38
CA ALA A 57 35.03 -10.20 -30.25
C ALA A 57 34.82 -11.71 -30.40
N THR A 58 33.56 -12.20 -30.29
CA THR A 58 33.00 -13.38 -31.01
C THR A 58 31.50 -13.55 -30.69
N PRO A 59 30.68 -14.30 -31.48
CA PRO A 59 30.25 -14.03 -32.86
C PRO A 59 28.71 -13.91 -33.03
N THR A 60 28.34 -13.39 -34.19
CA THR A 60 27.00 -13.22 -34.77
C THR A 60 26.12 -14.49 -34.79
N PRO A 61 24.81 -14.41 -34.46
CA PRO A 61 23.86 -15.51 -34.70
C PRO A 61 23.42 -15.58 -36.18
N PRO A 62 23.19 -16.77 -36.76
CA PRO A 62 22.73 -16.89 -38.14
C PRO A 62 21.23 -16.57 -38.30
N ALA A 63 20.90 -16.04 -39.48
CA ALA A 63 19.58 -15.62 -39.93
C ALA A 63 18.58 -16.80 -40.09
N PRO A 64 17.26 -16.54 -40.06
CA PRO A 64 16.23 -17.58 -40.01
C PRO A 64 16.02 -18.27 -41.36
N SER A 65 15.86 -19.59 -41.31
CA SER A 65 15.55 -20.45 -42.46
C SER A 65 14.07 -20.38 -42.82
N THR A 66 13.79 -20.03 -44.07
CA THR A 66 12.49 -20.12 -44.72
C THR A 66 12.08 -21.59 -44.88
N THR A 67 10.91 -21.97 -44.35
CA THR A 67 10.29 -23.27 -44.66
C THR A 67 8.94 -23.06 -45.30
N THR A 68 8.81 -23.63 -46.50
CA THR A 68 7.69 -23.58 -47.43
C THR A 68 6.45 -24.30 -46.90
N SER A 69 5.29 -23.67 -47.07
CA SER A 69 3.95 -24.18 -46.78
C SER A 69 3.51 -25.31 -47.71
N ALA A 70 2.79 -26.29 -47.17
CA ALA A 70 1.95 -27.26 -47.90
C ALA A 70 0.73 -27.67 -47.02
N PRO A 71 -0.40 -28.13 -47.61
CA PRO A 71 -1.73 -27.66 -47.26
C PRO A 71 -2.49 -28.45 -46.19
N ALA A 72 -3.49 -27.79 -45.62
CA ALA A 72 -4.41 -28.25 -44.58
C ALA A 72 -5.32 -29.42 -45.03
N PRO A 73 -5.65 -30.37 -44.13
CA PRO A 73 -6.74 -31.29 -44.35
C PRO A 73 -8.08 -30.67 -43.94
N THR A 74 -9.04 -30.75 -44.86
CA THR A 74 -10.45 -30.43 -44.70
C THR A 74 -11.10 -31.38 -43.68
N THR A 75 -11.53 -30.87 -42.52
CA THR A 75 -12.41 -31.62 -41.61
C THR A 75 -13.76 -30.94 -41.49
N THR A 76 -14.72 -31.61 -42.10
CA THR A 76 -16.16 -31.69 -41.91
C THR A 76 -16.78 -30.89 -40.76
N THR A 77 -17.66 -29.96 -41.14
CA THR A 77 -18.67 -29.27 -40.32
C THR A 77 -19.52 -30.29 -39.53
N THR A 78 -19.44 -30.26 -38.21
CA THR A 78 -20.40 -30.95 -37.33
C THR A 78 -21.12 -29.91 -36.48
N SER A 79 -22.44 -29.91 -36.60
CA SER A 79 -23.37 -28.96 -36.01
C SER A 79 -23.29 -28.90 -34.49
N ALA A 80 -23.42 -27.68 -33.97
CA ALA A 80 -23.52 -27.35 -32.55
C ALA A 80 -24.69 -28.05 -31.85
N PRO A 81 -24.54 -28.47 -30.58
CA PRO A 81 -25.67 -28.60 -29.69
C PRO A 81 -25.97 -27.23 -29.06
N THR A 82 -27.17 -26.73 -29.35
CA THR A 82 -27.83 -25.63 -28.68
C THR A 82 -27.90 -25.91 -27.17
N SER A 83 -27.04 -25.27 -26.38
CA SER A 83 -27.21 -25.23 -24.92
C SER A 83 -28.26 -24.17 -24.60
N THR A 84 -29.48 -24.67 -24.37
CA THR A 84 -30.64 -23.94 -23.89
C THR A 84 -30.28 -23.09 -22.67
N SER A 85 -30.49 -21.79 -22.80
CA SER A 85 -30.47 -20.82 -21.71
C SER A 85 -31.58 -21.13 -20.72
N SER A 86 -31.26 -21.79 -19.62
CA SER A 86 -32.11 -21.74 -18.43
C SER A 86 -31.79 -20.46 -17.67
N GLY A 87 -32.65 -19.46 -17.86
CA GLY A 87 -32.69 -18.27 -17.02
C GLY A 87 -32.98 -18.70 -15.58
N SER A 88 -32.03 -18.40 -14.69
CA SER A 88 -32.26 -18.34 -13.25
C SER A 88 -32.17 -16.88 -12.83
N THR A 89 -33.31 -16.21 -12.86
CA THR A 89 -33.57 -14.98 -12.12
C THR A 89 -33.41 -15.27 -10.63
N GLY A 90 -32.31 -14.79 -10.05
CA GLY A 90 -31.97 -14.95 -8.65
C GLY A 90 -30.45 -14.92 -8.47
N GLY A 91 -29.83 -13.79 -8.79
CA GLY A 91 -28.38 -13.59 -8.59
C GLY A 91 -28.06 -13.64 -7.11
N SER A 92 -27.62 -14.80 -6.62
CA SER A 92 -26.99 -14.89 -5.31
C SER A 92 -25.73 -14.01 -5.38
N ALA A 93 -25.68 -12.96 -4.57
CA ALA A 93 -24.52 -12.08 -4.53
C ALA A 93 -23.30 -12.91 -4.12
N ASN A 94 -22.27 -12.93 -4.97
CA ASN A 94 -21.01 -13.58 -4.64
C ASN A 94 -20.49 -12.99 -3.33
N SER A 95 -20.37 -13.82 -2.28
CA SER A 95 -19.85 -13.42 -0.97
C SER A 95 -18.48 -14.04 -0.68
N ALA A 96 -17.86 -14.64 -1.69
CA ALA A 96 -16.57 -15.30 -1.54
C ALA A 96 -15.43 -14.27 -1.42
N PRO A 97 -14.37 -14.58 -0.65
CA PRO A 97 -13.13 -13.80 -0.69
C PRO A 97 -12.52 -13.81 -2.10
N PRO A 98 -11.60 -12.88 -2.41
CA PRO A 98 -10.91 -12.85 -3.70
C PRO A 98 -10.17 -14.17 -3.96
N ARG A 99 -10.00 -14.50 -5.24
CA ARG A 99 -9.21 -15.67 -5.64
C ARG A 99 -7.75 -15.52 -5.24
N ALA A 100 -7.11 -16.63 -4.85
CA ALA A 100 -5.73 -16.62 -4.36
C ALA A 100 -4.72 -16.13 -5.41
N ASP A 101 -4.93 -16.46 -6.67
CA ASP A 101 -4.09 -16.00 -7.79
C ASP A 101 -4.27 -14.50 -8.14
N GLY A 102 -5.19 -13.79 -7.50
CA GLY A 102 -5.50 -12.39 -7.80
C GLY A 102 -6.16 -12.21 -9.16
N TYR A 103 -6.53 -10.97 -9.53
CA TYR A 103 -7.20 -10.65 -10.80
C TYR A 103 -6.30 -9.99 -11.84
N PHE A 104 -5.34 -9.20 -11.36
CA PHE A 104 -4.41 -8.42 -12.16
C PHE A 104 -2.98 -8.70 -11.72
N ALA A 105 -2.09 -8.80 -12.70
CA ALA A 105 -0.65 -8.90 -12.51
C ALA A 105 0.02 -7.55 -12.77
N THR A 106 1.20 -7.33 -12.19
CA THR A 106 2.00 -6.14 -12.47
C THR A 106 2.44 -6.11 -13.93
N ALA A 107 2.07 -5.05 -14.64
CA ALA A 107 2.51 -4.80 -16.00
C ALA A 107 3.98 -4.34 -16.03
N ALA A 108 4.72 -4.77 -17.05
CA ALA A 108 6.12 -4.38 -17.21
C ALA A 108 6.31 -2.86 -17.29
N ALA A 109 7.52 -2.38 -17.01
CA ALA A 109 7.91 -1.01 -17.36
C ALA A 109 7.73 -0.75 -18.86
N GLY A 110 7.37 0.47 -19.21
CA GLY A 110 6.99 0.90 -20.56
C GLY A 110 5.50 0.75 -20.87
N SER A 111 4.69 0.20 -19.96
CA SER A 111 3.27 -0.07 -20.22
C SER A 111 2.35 1.12 -19.97
N TRP A 112 2.83 2.17 -19.28
CA TRP A 112 2.04 3.31 -18.80
C TRP A 112 1.03 3.87 -19.81
N SER A 113 1.44 4.06 -21.07
CA SER A 113 0.61 4.70 -22.11
C SER A 113 -0.57 3.86 -22.58
N THR A 114 -0.57 2.56 -22.29
CA THR A 114 -1.63 1.61 -22.67
C THR A 114 -2.54 1.22 -21.50
N LEU A 115 -2.27 1.73 -20.30
CA LEU A 115 -3.06 1.40 -19.12
C LEU A 115 -4.49 1.94 -19.23
N PRO A 116 -5.49 1.11 -18.85
CA PRO A 116 -6.91 1.47 -18.94
C PRO A 116 -7.26 2.70 -18.07
N SER A 117 -8.39 3.34 -18.34
CA SER A 117 -8.94 4.38 -17.47
C SER A 117 -9.61 3.77 -16.23
N GLY A 118 -9.86 4.59 -15.21
CA GLY A 118 -10.64 4.19 -14.03
C GLY A 118 -12.04 3.67 -14.40
N THR A 119 -12.73 4.29 -15.36
CA THR A 119 -14.04 3.84 -15.85
C THR A 119 -13.96 2.47 -16.52
N THR A 120 -12.93 2.21 -17.32
CA THR A 120 -12.73 0.89 -17.92
C THR A 120 -12.45 -0.17 -16.84
N CYS A 121 -11.65 0.17 -15.84
CA CYS A 121 -11.35 -0.75 -14.74
C CYS A 121 -12.54 -1.04 -13.84
N ALA A 122 -13.43 -0.07 -13.63
CA ALA A 122 -14.67 -0.27 -12.88
C ALA A 122 -15.56 -1.39 -13.46
N GLN A 123 -15.46 -1.64 -14.78
CA GLN A 123 -16.16 -2.73 -15.48
C GLN A 123 -15.40 -4.06 -15.45
N ARG A 124 -14.13 -4.07 -15.06
CA ARG A 124 -13.27 -5.26 -14.97
C ARG A 124 -13.17 -5.83 -13.56
N VAL A 125 -13.61 -5.08 -12.55
CA VAL A 125 -13.67 -5.54 -11.16
C VAL A 125 -14.61 -6.75 -11.07
N THR A 126 -14.13 -7.82 -10.45
CA THR A 126 -14.96 -8.95 -10.04
C THR A 126 -15.66 -8.59 -8.75
N ARG A 127 -16.99 -8.44 -8.84
CA ARG A 127 -17.83 -8.00 -7.72
C ARG A 127 -17.99 -9.07 -6.65
N SER A 128 -17.95 -8.66 -5.40
CA SER A 128 -18.18 -9.51 -4.22
C SER A 128 -18.67 -8.68 -3.05
N THR A 129 -19.62 -9.22 -2.28
CA THR A 129 -20.08 -8.65 -1.01
C THR A 129 -19.14 -9.00 0.16
N TRP A 130 -18.04 -9.69 -0.10
CA TRP A 130 -17.03 -9.97 0.92
C TRP A 130 -16.30 -8.69 1.33
N GLU A 131 -16.53 -8.25 2.57
CA GLU A 131 -15.90 -7.09 3.19
C GLU A 131 -15.47 -7.47 4.61
N PRO A 132 -14.18 -7.80 4.84
CA PRO A 132 -13.70 -8.17 6.17
C PRO A 132 -13.53 -6.94 7.09
N ARG A 133 -13.65 -5.72 6.57
CA ARG A 133 -13.53 -4.44 7.30
C ARG A 133 -14.77 -3.58 7.06
N PRO A 134 -15.94 -3.95 7.62
CA PRO A 134 -17.16 -3.17 7.48
C PRO A 134 -17.01 -1.72 8.01
N GLU A 135 -16.06 -1.47 8.91
CA GLU A 135 -15.69 -0.15 9.42
C GLU A 135 -15.27 0.83 8.30
N ASN A 136 -14.79 0.32 7.16
CA ASN A 136 -14.42 1.15 6.01
C ASN A 136 -15.61 1.64 5.18
N ALA A 137 -16.86 1.27 5.52
CA ALA A 137 -18.01 1.49 4.65
C ALA A 137 -18.16 2.96 4.20
N ALA A 138 -17.93 3.93 5.08
CA ALA A 138 -18.02 5.34 4.71
C ALA A 138 -16.95 5.72 3.68
N GLN A 139 -15.69 5.37 3.92
CA GLN A 139 -14.56 5.74 3.08
C GLN A 139 -14.49 4.94 1.77
N ASN A 140 -14.97 3.70 1.78
CA ASN A 140 -15.13 2.88 0.57
C ASN A 140 -16.16 3.45 -0.41
N HIS A 141 -17.10 4.27 0.08
CA HIS A 141 -18.16 4.90 -0.72
C HIS A 141 -17.96 6.41 -0.91
N ALA A 142 -16.85 6.96 -0.44
CA ALA A 142 -16.50 8.36 -0.62
C ALA A 142 -15.69 8.53 -1.91
N THR A 143 -16.25 9.27 -2.86
CA THR A 143 -15.55 9.72 -4.07
C THR A 143 -15.24 11.21 -3.94
N PRO A 144 -13.96 11.63 -3.86
CA PRO A 144 -13.63 13.04 -3.76
C PRO A 144 -13.97 13.78 -5.05
N ASP A 145 -14.07 15.12 -5.00
CA ASP A 145 -14.17 15.95 -6.19
C ASP A 145 -12.85 15.86 -7.01
N PRO A 146 -12.86 15.32 -8.24
CA PRO A 146 -11.65 15.18 -9.04
C PRO A 146 -10.94 16.51 -9.29
N GLN A 147 -11.68 17.59 -9.46
CA GLN A 147 -11.10 18.92 -9.67
C GLN A 147 -10.32 19.38 -8.43
N ALA A 148 -10.88 19.16 -7.23
CA ALA A 148 -10.19 19.48 -5.98
C ALA A 148 -8.94 18.63 -5.78
N VAL A 149 -9.01 17.32 -6.10
CA VAL A 149 -7.86 16.41 -6.06
C VAL A 149 -6.75 16.92 -6.98
N HIS A 150 -7.05 17.14 -8.26
CA HIS A 150 -6.06 17.56 -9.24
C HIS A 150 -5.48 18.94 -8.90
N ALA A 151 -6.30 19.88 -8.41
CA ALA A 151 -5.82 21.19 -7.97
C ALA A 151 -4.84 21.08 -6.80
N SER A 152 -5.14 20.22 -5.82
CA SER A 152 -4.27 20.00 -4.66
C SER A 152 -2.94 19.35 -5.05
N LEU A 153 -2.97 18.33 -5.90
CA LEU A 153 -1.77 17.66 -6.39
C LEU A 153 -0.92 18.57 -7.29
N ALA A 154 -1.55 19.34 -8.18
CA ALA A 154 -0.85 20.28 -9.06
C ALA A 154 -0.23 21.47 -8.32
N ALA A 155 -0.78 21.85 -7.15
CA ALA A 155 -0.18 22.87 -6.28
C ALA A 155 1.11 22.38 -5.59
N ARG A 156 1.43 21.09 -5.70
CA ARG A 156 2.59 20.40 -5.12
C ARG A 156 3.35 19.64 -6.20
N PRO A 157 3.81 20.33 -7.27
CA PRO A 157 4.45 19.68 -8.39
C PRO A 157 5.69 18.93 -7.93
N ARG A 158 5.94 17.77 -8.51
CA ARG A 158 7.16 17.03 -8.22
C ARG A 158 8.33 17.76 -8.89
N GLY A 159 9.37 18.05 -8.12
CA GLY A 159 10.54 18.77 -8.63
C GLY A 159 11.35 17.96 -9.65
N ASP A 160 12.46 18.54 -10.12
CA ASP A 160 13.34 17.99 -11.18
C ASP A 160 13.88 16.57 -10.94
N SER A 161 13.73 16.06 -9.73
CA SER A 161 14.09 14.69 -9.38
C SER A 161 13.08 13.65 -9.91
N TYR A 162 11.93 14.10 -10.44
CA TYR A 162 10.93 13.27 -11.11
C TYR A 162 10.87 13.55 -12.62
N ALA A 163 10.46 12.55 -13.40
CA ALA A 163 10.23 12.75 -14.83
C ALA A 163 8.97 13.61 -15.07
N PRO A 164 8.93 14.45 -16.14
CA PRO A 164 7.78 15.32 -16.43
C PRO A 164 6.43 14.59 -16.56
N GLN A 165 6.45 13.31 -16.92
CA GLN A 165 5.26 12.45 -17.02
C GLN A 165 4.55 12.27 -15.67
N TRP A 166 5.26 12.46 -14.56
CA TRP A 166 4.66 12.43 -13.23
C TRP A 166 3.55 13.48 -13.09
N ASP A 167 3.87 14.73 -13.38
CA ASP A 167 2.91 15.83 -13.27
C ASP A 167 1.97 15.93 -14.49
N SER A 168 2.45 15.58 -15.68
CA SER A 168 1.67 15.75 -16.92
C SER A 168 0.76 14.59 -17.28
N TRP A 169 0.97 13.40 -16.71
CA TRP A 169 0.19 12.19 -17.03
C TRP A 169 -0.28 11.42 -15.80
N LEU A 170 0.58 11.22 -14.80
CA LEU A 170 0.27 10.39 -13.63
C LEU A 170 -0.66 11.10 -12.65
N LEU A 171 -0.28 12.26 -12.11
CA LEU A 171 -1.12 12.99 -11.14
C LEU A 171 -2.49 13.41 -11.70
N PRO A 172 -2.63 13.85 -12.98
CA PRO A 172 -3.94 14.15 -13.57
C PRO A 172 -4.86 12.93 -13.77
N ARG A 173 -4.35 11.72 -13.55
CA ARG A 173 -5.14 10.48 -13.59
C ARG A 173 -5.53 10.01 -12.20
N VAL A 174 -5.02 10.59 -11.11
CA VAL A 174 -5.40 10.22 -9.73
C VAL A 174 -6.66 11.00 -9.34
N ASP A 175 -7.76 10.27 -9.11
CA ASP A 175 -9.09 10.87 -8.92
C ASP A 175 -9.98 10.14 -7.89
N GLY A 176 -9.63 8.92 -7.49
CA GLY A 176 -10.39 8.14 -6.51
C GLY A 176 -11.85 7.84 -6.92
N GLN A 177 -12.16 7.81 -8.22
CA GLN A 177 -13.54 7.69 -8.72
C GLN A 177 -14.05 6.24 -8.80
N PHE A 178 -14.06 5.53 -7.68
CA PHE A 178 -14.66 4.19 -7.58
C PHE A 178 -15.22 3.91 -6.19
N THR A 179 -16.24 3.06 -6.11
CA THR A 179 -16.86 2.62 -4.86
C THR A 179 -17.18 1.13 -4.92
N GLY A 180 -17.16 0.48 -3.75
CA GLY A 180 -17.39 -0.96 -3.62
C GLY A 180 -16.93 -1.47 -2.25
N THR A 181 -16.65 -2.76 -2.15
CA THR A 181 -15.88 -3.29 -1.01
C THR A 181 -14.41 -2.86 -1.12
N THR A 182 -13.67 -2.96 -0.03
CA THR A 182 -12.23 -2.69 -0.01
C THR A 182 -11.50 -3.57 -1.04
N ASP A 183 -11.89 -4.84 -1.20
CA ASP A 183 -11.31 -5.71 -2.23
C ASP A 183 -11.61 -5.22 -3.66
N GLU A 184 -12.86 -4.81 -3.92
CA GLU A 184 -13.25 -4.25 -5.22
C GLU A 184 -12.44 -2.99 -5.56
N ILE A 185 -12.17 -2.14 -4.57
CA ILE A 185 -11.37 -0.93 -4.73
C ILE A 185 -9.89 -1.27 -5.02
N ILE A 186 -9.33 -2.27 -4.33
CA ILE A 186 -7.97 -2.76 -4.60
C ILE A 186 -7.86 -3.28 -6.04
N GLN A 187 -8.84 -4.07 -6.50
CA GLN A 187 -8.90 -4.54 -7.89
C GLN A 187 -8.97 -3.39 -8.90
N TRP A 188 -9.76 -2.36 -8.60
CA TRP A 188 -9.91 -1.18 -9.46
C TRP A 188 -8.58 -0.42 -9.61
N ALA A 189 -7.89 -0.13 -8.51
CA ALA A 189 -6.59 0.55 -8.52
C ALA A 189 -5.52 -0.29 -9.23
N ALA A 190 -5.47 -1.60 -8.94
CA ALA A 190 -4.58 -2.57 -9.59
C ALA A 190 -4.73 -2.55 -11.12
N CYS A 191 -5.97 -2.63 -11.62
CA CYS A 191 -6.27 -2.54 -13.04
C CYS A 191 -5.83 -1.19 -13.65
N LYS A 192 -6.14 -0.08 -12.97
CA LYS A 192 -5.90 1.29 -13.48
C LYS A 192 -4.43 1.59 -13.67
N TRP A 193 -3.58 1.03 -12.79
CA TRP A 193 -2.15 1.31 -12.76
C TRP A 193 -1.27 0.15 -13.22
N GLY A 194 -1.86 -1.00 -13.56
CA GLY A 194 -1.12 -2.19 -13.94
C GLY A 194 -0.20 -2.67 -12.82
N ILE A 195 -0.69 -2.63 -11.58
CA ILE A 195 -0.02 -3.15 -10.39
C ILE A 195 -0.80 -4.39 -9.94
N SER A 196 -0.11 -5.42 -9.44
CA SER A 196 -0.80 -6.62 -8.95
C SER A 196 -1.74 -6.30 -7.79
N ASP A 197 -3.00 -6.76 -7.87
CA ASP A 197 -3.93 -6.59 -6.75
C ASP A 197 -3.49 -7.35 -5.50
N ASN A 198 -2.89 -8.53 -5.63
CA ASN A 198 -2.31 -9.23 -4.48
C ASN A 198 -1.14 -8.46 -3.84
N LEU A 199 -0.36 -7.71 -4.61
CA LEU A 199 0.66 -6.84 -4.05
C LEU A 199 0.03 -5.70 -3.23
N LEU A 200 -0.97 -5.01 -3.78
CA LEU A 200 -1.69 -3.95 -3.08
C LEU A 200 -2.42 -4.49 -1.83
N ARG A 201 -3.01 -5.69 -1.91
CA ARG A 201 -3.59 -6.39 -0.75
C ARG A 201 -2.54 -6.63 0.33
N ALA A 202 -1.37 -7.14 -0.04
CA ALA A 202 -0.29 -7.42 0.90
C ALA A 202 0.22 -6.14 1.58
N GLN A 203 0.45 -5.07 0.82
CA GLN A 203 0.82 -3.77 1.38
C GLN A 203 -0.26 -3.25 2.32
N ALA A 204 -1.55 -3.32 1.95
CA ALA A 204 -2.65 -2.94 2.83
C ALA A 204 -2.72 -3.80 4.11
N VAL A 205 -2.32 -5.08 4.05
CA VAL A 205 -2.19 -5.92 5.26
C VAL A 205 -1.12 -5.35 6.17
N THR A 206 0.07 -5.07 5.62
CA THR A 206 1.22 -4.53 6.35
C THR A 206 0.93 -3.17 6.97
N GLU A 207 0.35 -2.24 6.20
CA GLU A 207 0.17 -0.84 6.60
C GLU A 207 -0.93 -0.66 7.64
N SER A 208 -2.03 -1.40 7.52
CA SER A 208 -3.21 -1.13 8.34
C SER A 208 -4.03 -2.36 8.70
N THR A 209 -3.69 -3.55 8.17
CA THR A 209 -4.58 -4.72 8.22
C THR A 209 -5.94 -4.42 7.56
N TRP A 210 -5.90 -3.65 6.47
CA TRP A 210 -7.01 -3.16 5.64
C TRP A 210 -7.92 -2.10 6.27
N TYR A 211 -7.58 -1.48 7.40
CA TYR A 211 -8.38 -0.39 7.94
C TYR A 211 -8.04 0.95 7.27
N GLN A 212 -9.04 1.65 6.74
CA GLN A 212 -8.88 2.93 6.05
C GLN A 212 -8.81 4.13 7.01
N GLY A 213 -9.31 3.99 8.22
CA GLY A 213 -9.37 5.07 9.20
C GLY A 213 -10.28 4.64 10.33
N LEU A 214 -9.79 3.73 11.17
CA LEU A 214 -10.54 3.17 12.28
C LEU A 214 -10.60 4.20 13.42
N HIS A 215 -11.81 4.46 13.93
CA HIS A 215 -12.04 5.43 14.99
C HIS A 215 -12.85 4.84 16.14
N PHE A 216 -12.65 5.39 17.33
CA PHE A 216 -13.58 5.19 18.43
C PHE A 216 -14.90 5.93 18.18
N ALA A 217 -15.93 5.58 18.95
CA ALA A 217 -17.25 6.18 18.80
C ALA A 217 -17.28 7.70 19.08
N ASP A 218 -16.33 8.21 19.85
CA ASP A 218 -16.11 9.64 20.14
C ASP A 218 -15.32 10.38 19.04
N GLY A 219 -14.96 9.68 17.96
CA GLY A 219 -14.21 10.22 16.82
C GLY A 219 -12.70 10.18 17.02
N GLN A 220 -12.18 9.69 18.14
CA GLN A 220 -10.73 9.58 18.32
C GLN A 220 -10.13 8.52 17.40
N CYS A 221 -8.98 8.80 16.80
CA CYS A 221 -8.27 7.85 15.96
C CYS A 221 -7.81 6.60 16.73
N TYR A 222 -7.92 5.44 16.07
CA TYR A 222 -7.26 4.20 16.47
C TYR A 222 -5.92 4.06 15.72
N TRP A 223 -4.84 4.06 16.47
CA TRP A 223 -3.48 4.05 15.96
C TRP A 223 -3.12 2.87 15.04
N ASN A 224 -2.27 3.08 14.02
CA ASN A 224 -1.82 2.09 13.03
C ASN A 224 -2.94 1.42 12.19
N ARG A 225 -4.22 1.75 12.41
CA ARG A 225 -5.38 1.16 11.69
C ARG A 225 -6.00 2.19 10.74
N GLY A 226 -5.18 2.70 9.82
CA GLY A 226 -5.60 3.71 8.83
C GLY A 226 -5.54 5.15 9.32
N CYS A 227 -5.41 5.36 10.63
CA CYS A 227 -5.02 6.67 11.19
C CYS A 227 -3.51 6.94 11.09
N GLY A 228 -2.71 5.97 10.61
CA GLY A 228 -1.29 6.11 10.29
C GLY A 228 -0.37 6.28 11.49
N ASP A 229 0.80 6.88 11.21
CA ASP A 229 1.95 7.04 12.10
C ASP A 229 2.19 8.50 12.53
N ALA A 230 2.98 8.70 13.59
CA ALA A 230 2.92 9.88 14.44
C ALA A 230 4.22 10.64 14.39
N PHE A 231 4.13 11.97 14.53
CA PHE A 231 5.28 12.70 15.00
C PHE A 231 5.74 12.16 16.36
N PRO A 232 7.00 11.73 16.50
CA PRO A 232 7.55 11.32 17.79
C PRO A 232 7.79 12.51 18.72
N ARG A 233 7.87 13.72 18.15
CA ARG A 233 8.18 14.96 18.87
C ARG A 233 7.52 16.14 18.19
N SER A 234 7.07 17.09 19.00
CA SER A 234 6.52 18.35 18.51
C SER A 234 7.63 19.28 18.03
N THR A 235 7.40 19.93 16.90
CA THR A 235 8.23 20.99 16.34
C THR A 235 7.34 22.14 15.87
N ALA A 236 7.91 23.32 15.58
CA ALA A 236 7.14 24.40 14.98
C ALA A 236 6.49 23.98 13.66
N ALA A 237 7.21 23.19 12.85
CA ALA A 237 6.75 22.74 11.55
C ALA A 237 5.62 21.69 11.67
N SER A 238 5.75 20.73 12.59
CA SER A 238 4.65 19.79 12.88
C SER A 238 3.43 20.50 13.46
N GLY A 239 3.63 21.54 14.27
CA GLY A 239 2.56 22.42 14.76
C GLY A 239 1.77 23.09 13.63
N THR A 240 2.44 23.66 12.63
CA THR A 240 1.79 24.23 11.43
C THR A 240 0.94 23.19 10.70
N TYR A 241 1.46 21.98 10.54
CA TYR A 241 0.74 20.91 9.84
C TYR A 241 -0.46 20.40 10.63
N CYS A 242 -0.29 20.07 11.90
CA CYS A 242 -1.39 19.58 12.73
C CYS A 242 -2.52 20.62 12.85
N ALA A 243 -2.19 21.91 12.96
CA ALA A 243 -3.18 22.99 12.91
C ALA A 243 -3.91 23.05 11.56
N GLY A 244 -3.18 22.81 10.45
CA GLY A 244 -3.77 22.71 9.12
C GLY A 244 -4.75 21.53 8.99
N LEU A 245 -4.39 20.36 9.54
CA LEU A 245 -5.27 19.19 9.54
C LEU A 245 -6.58 19.42 10.31
N ALA A 246 -6.51 20.13 11.44
CA ALA A 246 -7.68 20.46 12.26
C ALA A 246 -8.77 21.23 11.48
N GLY A 247 -8.37 21.96 10.44
CA GLY A 247 -9.29 22.65 9.53
C GLY A 247 -10.20 21.71 8.72
N PHE A 248 -9.90 20.42 8.66
CA PHE A 248 -10.67 19.40 7.93
C PHE A 248 -11.55 18.54 8.83
N GLY A 249 -12.01 19.11 9.96
CA GLY A 249 -13.08 18.54 10.77
C GLY A 249 -12.65 17.62 11.92
N HIS A 250 -11.35 17.37 12.10
CA HIS A 250 -10.84 16.63 13.26
C HIS A 250 -9.51 17.19 13.76
N ASP A 251 -9.44 17.55 15.04
CA ASP A 251 -8.22 18.04 15.69
C ASP A 251 -7.50 16.89 16.40
N TYR A 252 -6.66 16.18 15.67
CA TYR A 252 -5.88 15.03 16.17
C TYR A 252 -5.01 15.36 17.40
N GLN A 253 -4.71 16.63 17.64
CA GLN A 253 -3.92 17.06 18.80
C GLN A 253 -4.69 16.89 20.12
N ARG A 254 -6.02 16.69 20.04
CA ARG A 254 -6.89 16.44 21.18
C ARG A 254 -7.11 14.95 21.43
N ASP A 255 -6.57 14.09 20.57
CA ASP A 255 -6.67 12.64 20.77
C ASP A 255 -5.92 12.26 22.06
N THR A 256 -6.67 11.69 22.99
CA THR A 256 -6.16 11.35 24.33
C THR A 256 -5.48 10.00 24.33
N ASN A 257 -4.67 9.73 25.35
CA ASN A 257 -4.11 8.38 25.52
C ASN A 257 -5.26 7.39 25.77
N SER A 258 -5.32 6.33 24.98
CA SER A 258 -6.22 5.18 25.18
C SER A 258 -5.42 4.06 25.85
N THR A 259 -6.08 3.08 26.47
CA THR A 259 -5.35 1.86 26.86
C THR A 259 -5.07 0.96 25.66
N THR A 260 -5.80 1.17 24.56
CA THR A 260 -5.73 0.39 23.32
C THR A 260 -5.78 1.33 22.10
N GLY A 261 -4.94 1.12 21.09
CA GLY A 261 -4.94 1.95 19.88
C GLY A 261 -4.63 3.43 20.13
N ALA A 262 -3.89 3.72 21.20
CA ALA A 262 -3.51 5.08 21.55
C ALA A 262 -2.35 5.59 20.73
N TYR A 263 -2.19 6.91 20.74
CA TYR A 263 -0.97 7.55 20.27
C TYR A 263 0.23 6.96 21.02
N PRO A 264 1.30 6.52 20.32
CA PRO A 264 2.45 5.87 20.97
C PRO A 264 3.28 6.84 21.82
N TYR A 265 2.97 8.13 21.77
CA TYR A 265 3.66 9.19 22.51
C TYR A 265 2.68 9.93 23.43
N ALA A 266 3.21 10.65 24.42
CA ALA A 266 2.37 11.50 25.26
C ALA A 266 1.71 12.60 24.41
N PRO A 267 0.38 12.73 24.41
CA PRO A 267 -0.31 13.76 23.62
C PRO A 267 0.19 15.16 23.95
N ALA A 268 0.46 15.96 22.92
CA ALA A 268 0.93 17.33 23.04
C ALA A 268 0.58 18.13 21.77
N ALA A 269 0.54 19.45 21.88
CA ALA A 269 0.37 20.32 20.73
C ALA A 269 1.46 20.08 19.68
N GLY A 270 1.09 20.05 18.39
CA GLY A 270 1.98 19.70 17.29
C GLY A 270 2.29 18.21 17.15
N LEU A 271 1.57 17.34 17.87
CA LEU A 271 1.53 15.90 17.65
C LEU A 271 0.20 15.52 16.99
N CYS A 272 0.29 14.90 15.83
CA CYS A 272 -0.81 14.35 15.05
C CYS A 272 -0.25 13.25 14.14
N PRO A 273 -1.09 12.49 13.42
CA PRO A 273 -0.60 11.58 12.41
C PRO A 273 0.02 12.32 11.23
N GLN A 274 1.11 11.79 10.67
CA GLN A 274 1.78 12.27 9.46
C GLN A 274 1.50 11.40 8.24
N THR A 275 0.99 10.18 8.44
CA THR A 275 0.42 9.31 7.41
C THR A 275 -1.04 9.01 7.71
N PHE A 276 -1.80 8.61 6.69
CA PHE A 276 -3.21 8.22 6.80
C PHE A 276 -3.52 7.10 5.81
N SER A 277 -4.74 6.57 5.89
CA SER A 277 -5.34 5.59 4.97
C SER A 277 -4.93 4.15 5.17
N ILE A 278 -5.62 3.26 4.45
CA ILE A 278 -5.37 1.82 4.35
C ILE A 278 -3.91 1.47 3.99
N ILE A 279 -3.17 2.43 3.44
CA ILE A 279 -1.85 2.21 2.85
C ILE A 279 -0.77 3.18 3.34
N GLY A 280 -1.04 3.92 4.44
CA GLY A 280 -0.01 4.73 5.10
C GLY A 280 0.52 5.88 4.24
N ILE A 281 -0.34 6.52 3.43
CA ILE A 281 0.04 7.70 2.64
C ILE A 281 0.53 8.81 3.57
N LYS A 282 1.82 9.14 3.45
CA LYS A 282 2.40 10.31 4.10
C LYS A 282 1.73 11.56 3.56
N SER A 283 1.13 12.36 4.42
CA SER A 283 0.54 13.67 4.06
C SER A 283 1.42 14.84 4.49
N TRP A 284 2.41 14.59 5.35
CA TRP A 284 3.43 15.55 5.75
C TRP A 284 4.45 15.79 4.64
N ASP A 285 4.76 17.07 4.41
CA ASP A 285 5.92 17.51 3.63
C ASP A 285 6.85 18.33 4.53
N ASP A 286 7.99 17.75 4.91
CA ASP A 286 8.95 18.45 5.75
C ASP A 286 9.49 19.67 5.01
N PRO A 287 9.34 20.89 5.56
CA PRO A 287 9.96 22.10 5.00
C PRO A 287 11.45 21.95 4.68
N ALA A 288 12.17 21.11 5.42
CA ALA A 288 13.58 20.85 5.18
C ALA A 288 13.85 20.13 3.84
N TRP A 289 12.88 19.37 3.31
CA TRP A 289 12.99 18.72 2.00
C TRP A 289 12.88 19.71 0.84
N GLN A 290 12.16 20.81 1.05
CA GLN A 290 11.98 21.85 0.04
C GLN A 290 13.15 22.84 -0.04
N ALA A 291 14.06 22.83 0.94
CA ALA A 291 15.17 23.77 0.98
C ALA A 291 16.10 23.67 -0.26
N PRO A 292 16.50 24.80 -0.87
CA PRO A 292 16.32 26.19 -0.44
C PRO A 292 15.03 26.87 -0.93
N GLY A 293 14.12 26.13 -1.56
CA GLY A 293 12.81 26.61 -2.00
C GLY A 293 11.87 26.91 -0.83
N ALA A 294 10.71 27.50 -1.17
CA ALA A 294 9.68 27.79 -0.19
C ALA A 294 8.98 26.50 0.23
N PRO A 295 8.71 26.31 1.54
CA PRO A 295 7.91 25.19 1.99
C PRO A 295 6.50 25.30 1.45
N TYR A 296 5.90 24.14 1.32
CA TYR A 296 4.51 23.99 0.97
C TYR A 296 3.59 24.55 2.07
N ALA A 297 2.58 25.35 1.68
CA ALA A 297 1.54 25.86 2.59
C ALA A 297 0.99 24.78 3.55
N GLY A 298 0.94 25.03 4.85
CA GLY A 298 0.46 24.01 5.81
C GLY A 298 1.35 22.76 5.91
N ASN A 299 2.54 22.74 5.28
CA ASN A 299 3.49 21.62 5.25
C ASN A 299 2.84 20.29 4.83
N GLN A 300 1.92 20.35 3.86
CA GLN A 300 1.23 19.18 3.31
C GLN A 300 1.69 18.87 1.90
N ASN A 301 1.75 17.59 1.54
CA ASN A 301 2.07 17.14 0.19
C ASN A 301 0.86 17.08 -0.77
N GLY A 302 -0.32 17.56 -0.35
CA GLY A 302 -1.52 17.69 -1.18
C GLY A 302 -2.46 16.47 -1.20
N THR A 303 -2.11 15.37 -0.50
CA THR A 303 -2.94 14.15 -0.45
C THR A 303 -4.10 14.24 0.54
N PHE A 304 -3.98 15.09 1.57
CA PHE A 304 -5.00 15.28 2.59
C PHE A 304 -6.01 16.35 2.14
N PRO A 305 -7.32 16.19 2.42
CA PRO A 305 -7.96 15.15 3.23
C PRO A 305 -8.35 13.88 2.46
N PHE A 306 -8.09 13.83 1.15
CA PHE A 306 -8.61 12.77 0.28
C PHE A 306 -8.17 11.37 0.69
N ASN A 307 -6.91 11.20 1.11
CA ASN A 307 -6.41 9.92 1.62
C ASN A 307 -7.04 9.48 2.93
N ARG A 308 -7.49 10.39 3.79
CA ARG A 308 -8.26 10.03 4.99
C ARG A 308 -9.66 9.59 4.62
N ASP A 309 -10.30 10.35 3.73
CA ASP A 309 -11.74 10.26 3.51
C ASP A 309 -12.13 9.21 2.46
N SER A 310 -11.23 8.79 1.57
CA SER A 310 -11.54 7.87 0.48
C SER A 310 -10.52 6.74 0.35
N THR A 311 -10.99 5.49 0.52
CA THR A 311 -10.18 4.28 0.28
C THR A 311 -9.75 4.22 -1.19
N ALA A 312 -10.63 4.62 -2.10
CA ALA A 312 -10.34 4.62 -3.54
C ALA A 312 -9.24 5.61 -3.89
N PHE A 313 -9.29 6.85 -3.39
CA PHE A 313 -8.19 7.79 -3.59
C PHE A 313 -6.88 7.26 -3.01
N ALA A 314 -6.91 6.65 -1.84
CA ALA A 314 -5.69 6.15 -1.20
C ALA A 314 -4.98 5.10 -2.07
N LEU A 315 -5.70 4.07 -2.50
CA LEU A 315 -5.14 3.02 -3.35
C LEU A 315 -4.81 3.53 -4.76
N ASP A 316 -5.57 4.49 -5.30
CA ASP A 316 -5.28 5.14 -6.58
C ASP A 316 -3.94 5.89 -6.54
N TYR A 317 -3.72 6.67 -5.48
CA TYR A 317 -2.51 7.48 -5.32
C TYR A 317 -1.27 6.60 -5.12
N GLU A 318 -1.33 5.60 -4.26
CA GLU A 318 -0.21 4.69 -4.02
C GLU A 318 0.12 3.87 -5.27
N ALA A 319 -0.87 3.25 -5.91
CA ALA A 319 -0.65 2.48 -7.14
C ALA A 319 -0.11 3.37 -8.28
N SER A 320 -0.49 4.65 -8.33
CA SER A 320 0.11 5.63 -9.25
C SER A 320 1.59 5.85 -8.95
N TYR A 321 1.98 5.99 -7.67
CA TYR A 321 3.38 6.13 -7.28
C TYR A 321 4.19 4.90 -7.68
N LEU A 322 3.69 3.69 -7.36
CA LEU A 322 4.34 2.44 -7.74
C LEU A 322 4.51 2.36 -9.26
N ARG A 323 3.51 2.77 -10.03
CA ARG A 323 3.61 2.82 -11.49
C ARG A 323 4.70 3.79 -11.94
N GLY A 324 4.69 5.03 -11.46
CA GLY A 324 5.71 6.02 -11.83
C GLY A 324 7.13 5.58 -11.47
N CYS A 325 7.31 5.01 -10.27
CA CYS A 325 8.57 4.43 -9.85
C CYS A 325 9.01 3.28 -10.77
N LEU A 326 8.10 2.34 -11.09
CA LEU A 326 8.39 1.20 -11.93
C LEU A 326 8.72 1.61 -13.38
N GLU A 327 8.21 2.76 -13.84
CA GLU A 327 8.60 3.38 -15.12
C GLU A 327 9.98 4.08 -15.07
N GLY A 328 10.62 4.13 -13.90
CA GLY A 328 11.89 4.84 -13.71
C GLY A 328 11.73 6.36 -13.67
N TRP A 329 10.55 6.89 -13.33
CA TRP A 329 10.28 8.33 -13.31
C TRP A 329 10.74 9.02 -12.01
N VAL A 330 11.51 8.32 -11.19
CA VAL A 330 12.10 8.84 -9.96
C VAL A 330 13.61 8.70 -10.10
N SER A 331 14.29 9.78 -10.45
CA SER A 331 15.66 9.77 -10.98
C SER A 331 16.75 9.27 -10.02
N TRP A 332 16.47 9.26 -8.71
CA TRP A 332 17.42 8.83 -7.69
C TRP A 332 17.23 7.38 -7.23
N LEU A 333 16.23 6.68 -7.78
CA LEU A 333 15.98 5.26 -7.52
C LEU A 333 16.68 4.39 -8.57
N GLY A 334 16.83 3.08 -8.30
CA GLY A 334 17.67 2.16 -9.07
C GLY A 334 17.14 1.72 -10.44
N GLY A 335 16.31 2.54 -11.09
CA GLY A 335 15.86 2.35 -12.46
C GLY A 335 14.51 1.64 -12.62
N PRO A 336 14.03 1.49 -13.87
CA PRO A 336 12.73 0.91 -14.17
C PRO A 336 12.70 -0.61 -13.95
N GLY A 337 11.51 -1.15 -13.68
CA GLY A 337 11.24 -2.59 -13.71
C GLY A 337 11.33 -3.33 -12.37
N ASP A 338 11.83 -2.70 -11.30
CA ASP A 338 11.85 -3.28 -9.97
C ASP A 338 10.68 -2.82 -9.10
N VAL A 339 9.61 -3.63 -9.07
CA VAL A 339 8.43 -3.33 -8.26
C VAL A 339 8.71 -3.43 -6.76
N ASN A 340 9.63 -4.30 -6.34
CA ASN A 340 9.94 -4.45 -4.92
C ASN A 340 10.72 -3.24 -4.41
N GLY A 341 11.71 -2.77 -5.17
CA GLY A 341 12.38 -1.51 -4.86
C GLY A 341 11.39 -0.34 -4.72
N CYS A 342 10.36 -0.27 -5.58
CA CYS A 342 9.30 0.74 -5.49
C CYS A 342 8.42 0.63 -4.24
N VAL A 343 8.11 -0.59 -3.81
CA VAL A 343 7.40 -0.86 -2.55
C VAL A 343 8.24 -0.42 -1.36
N GLY A 344 9.54 -0.72 -1.37
CA GLY A 344 10.46 -0.29 -0.32
C GLY A 344 10.70 1.22 -0.29
N SER A 345 10.72 1.88 -1.46
CA SER A 345 10.88 3.34 -1.56
C SER A 345 9.61 4.09 -1.18
N TRP A 346 8.42 3.51 -1.40
CA TRP A 346 7.17 4.03 -0.88
C TRP A 346 7.23 4.17 0.65
N PHE A 347 7.67 3.11 1.32
CA PHE A 347 7.78 3.05 2.78
C PHE A 347 8.92 3.95 3.32
N SER A 348 10.14 3.75 2.83
CA SER A 348 11.33 4.37 3.44
C SER A 348 11.76 5.69 2.81
N GLY A 349 11.33 5.98 1.57
CA GLY A 349 11.85 7.07 0.74
C GLY A 349 13.17 6.75 0.01
N ASP A 350 13.83 5.65 0.37
CA ASP A 350 15.15 5.26 -0.15
C ASP A 350 15.07 3.95 -0.96
N TRP A 351 16.02 3.78 -1.89
CA TRP A 351 16.11 2.58 -2.72
C TRP A 351 16.90 1.47 -2.00
N HIS A 352 16.25 0.35 -1.69
CA HIS A 352 16.88 -0.81 -1.00
C HIS A 352 17.75 -0.41 0.20
N SER A 353 17.25 0.53 1.01
CA SER A 353 17.79 0.74 2.35
C SER A 353 17.46 -0.47 3.24
N ALA A 354 18.14 -0.63 4.38
CA ALA A 354 17.83 -1.72 5.31
C ALA A 354 16.38 -1.68 5.81
N ASP A 355 15.80 -0.48 5.97
CA ASP A 355 14.39 -0.31 6.34
C ASP A 355 13.46 -0.64 5.15
N ALA A 356 13.84 -0.27 3.92
CA ALA A 356 13.12 -0.66 2.70
C ALA A 356 13.06 -2.18 2.54
N ASP A 357 14.21 -2.86 2.64
CA ASP A 357 14.32 -4.30 2.44
C ASP A 357 13.57 -5.09 3.53
N ARG A 358 13.57 -4.60 4.78
CA ARG A 358 12.75 -5.18 5.85
C ARG A 358 11.27 -5.10 5.50
N TYR A 359 10.79 -3.93 5.08
CA TYR A 359 9.40 -3.74 4.69
C TYR A 359 9.02 -4.59 3.47
N ILE A 360 9.88 -4.65 2.45
CA ILE A 360 9.70 -5.53 1.29
C ILE A 360 9.53 -6.98 1.75
N ALA A 361 10.38 -7.46 2.66
CA ALA A 361 10.29 -8.82 3.17
C ALA A 361 8.96 -9.08 3.91
N GLU A 362 8.46 -8.12 4.67
CA GLU A 362 7.15 -8.20 5.35
C GLU A 362 6.00 -8.30 4.34
N VAL A 363 5.97 -7.40 3.34
CA VAL A 363 4.98 -7.43 2.25
C VAL A 363 5.03 -8.76 1.49
N GLN A 364 6.22 -9.24 1.14
CA GLN A 364 6.40 -10.53 0.44
C GLN A 364 5.97 -11.71 1.30
N GLY A 365 6.15 -11.64 2.62
CA GLY A 365 5.63 -12.62 3.58
C GLY A 365 4.10 -12.70 3.52
N HIS A 366 3.41 -11.55 3.57
CA HIS A 366 1.95 -11.48 3.47
C HIS A 366 1.43 -11.92 2.09
N LEU A 367 2.15 -11.58 1.02
CA LEU A 367 1.85 -12.01 -0.35
C LEU A 367 1.94 -13.53 -0.49
N THR A 368 3.02 -14.14 0.00
CA THR A 368 3.21 -15.60 -0.04
C THR A 368 2.16 -16.33 0.80
N ALA A 369 1.88 -15.82 1.99
CA ALA A 369 0.92 -16.41 2.92
C ALA A 369 -0.55 -16.14 2.54
N HIS A 370 -0.82 -15.25 1.57
CA HIS A 370 -2.16 -14.76 1.24
C HIS A 370 -2.94 -14.36 2.50
N THR A 371 -2.33 -13.52 3.35
CA THR A 371 -2.83 -13.26 4.71
C THR A 371 -4.30 -12.82 4.73
N TRP A 372 -4.73 -12.05 3.72
CA TRP A 372 -6.12 -11.59 3.59
C TRP A 372 -7.16 -12.70 3.36
N LEU A 373 -6.73 -13.91 2.98
CA LEU A 373 -7.59 -15.08 2.79
C LEU A 373 -7.68 -15.98 4.03
N THR A 374 -6.88 -15.71 5.06
CA THR A 374 -6.92 -16.50 6.28
C THR A 374 -8.20 -16.23 7.07
N ALA A 375 -8.71 -17.25 7.76
CA ALA A 375 -9.90 -17.11 8.59
C ALA A 375 -9.71 -16.06 9.70
N ASP A 376 -8.50 -15.99 10.28
CA ASP A 376 -8.18 -15.01 11.32
C ASP A 376 -8.21 -13.58 10.80
N PHE A 377 -7.80 -13.37 9.54
CA PHE A 377 -7.90 -12.07 8.89
C PHE A 377 -9.34 -11.67 8.63
N ALA A 378 -10.13 -12.60 8.07
CA ALA A 378 -11.51 -12.36 7.66
C ALA A 378 -12.45 -12.14 8.85
N ASN A 379 -12.26 -12.87 9.95
CA ASN A 379 -13.15 -12.83 11.10
C ASN A 379 -12.76 -11.77 12.15
N GLY A 380 -11.70 -10.99 11.91
CA GLY A 380 -11.13 -10.09 12.93
C GLY A 380 -10.57 -10.83 14.16
N ALA A 381 -10.54 -12.17 14.13
CA ALA A 381 -10.31 -13.05 15.28
C ALA A 381 -8.87 -12.99 15.84
N GLY A 382 -7.97 -12.28 15.16
CA GLY A 382 -6.57 -12.09 15.56
C GLY A 382 -6.27 -10.90 16.47
N ASN A 383 -7.21 -10.38 17.28
CA ASN A 383 -7.00 -9.15 18.07
C ASN A 383 -6.58 -7.95 17.19
N GLN A 384 -7.18 -7.80 16.00
CA GLN A 384 -6.76 -6.74 15.06
C GLN A 384 -6.93 -5.34 15.66
N TYR A 385 -7.89 -5.15 16.55
CA TYR A 385 -7.93 -4.04 17.49
C TYR A 385 -8.47 -4.53 18.83
N GLN A 386 -8.31 -3.71 19.86
CA GLN A 386 -8.86 -3.98 21.19
C GLN A 386 -9.83 -2.88 21.57
N CYS A 387 -10.95 -3.27 22.19
CA CYS A 387 -11.90 -2.32 22.74
C CYS A 387 -11.30 -1.62 23.95
N ASP A 388 -11.42 -0.29 24.00
CA ASP A 388 -11.02 0.47 25.17
C ASP A 388 -12.13 0.39 26.23
N ARG A 389 -11.74 0.36 27.51
CA ARG A 389 -12.70 0.21 28.62
C ARG A 389 -13.67 1.40 28.74
N VAL A 390 -13.25 2.58 28.32
CA VAL A 390 -14.02 3.83 28.42
C VAL A 390 -14.70 4.15 27.09
N LYS A 391 -13.97 4.00 25.98
CA LYS A 391 -14.45 4.40 24.65
C LYS A 391 -15.23 3.31 23.92
N GLY A 392 -15.15 2.06 24.40
CA GLY A 392 -15.73 0.90 23.75
C GLY A 392 -14.88 0.40 22.59
N CYS A 393 -15.48 -0.42 21.72
CA CYS A 393 -14.82 -0.92 20.52
C CYS A 393 -14.80 0.17 19.43
N PRO A 394 -13.70 0.29 18.69
CA PRO A 394 -13.68 1.16 17.52
C PRO A 394 -14.61 0.60 16.43
N ARG A 395 -15.02 1.46 15.49
CA ARG A 395 -16.02 1.17 14.46
C ARG A 395 -15.78 1.94 13.17
#